data_AF-A0A4Q5TUK1-F1
#
_entry.id   AF-A0A4Q5TUK1-F1
#
_cell.length_a   1.000
_cell.length_b   1.000
_cell.length_c   1.000
_cell.angle_alpha   90.00
_cell.angle_beta   90.00
_cell.angle_gamma   90.00
#
_symmetry.space_group_name_H-M   'P 1'
#
loop_
_entity.id
_entity.type
_entity.pdbx_description
1 polymer ?
#
loop_
_entity_poly.entity_id
_entity_poly.type
_entity_poly.pdbx_seq_one_letter_code
_entity_poly.pdbx_strand_id
1 'polypeptide(L)'
;MYHLIFLMLSLFFSACEPDSADCKSFFKEGSRQLNLYYQSKQERHLDSSLIYFNNAIQCDNFKAAAIEQKIGILILLKDFSKASQFVDSLESNVFLKPYTKEMYLSMLNGYKSAARGDSVGYRMQIKSAVQLLEKFIKLSPDKKKVDQQAYYDLFFLTSKIYPKLEIQNEADRLAGLYPSDADFFNSLKNTFFEN
;
A
#
# COMPACT_ATOMS: atom_id res chain seq x y z
N MET A 1 -11.38 -28.18 48.46
CA MET A 1 -10.22 -27.26 48.50
C MET A 1 -9.50 -27.26 47.13
N TYR A 2 -10.22 -26.96 46.03
CA TYR A 2 -9.66 -26.91 44.66
C TYR A 2 -10.28 -25.77 43.83
N HIS A 3 -10.78 -24.71 44.48
CA HIS A 3 -11.34 -23.53 43.79
C HIS A 3 -10.46 -22.28 43.89
N LEU A 4 -9.21 -22.40 44.38
CA LEU A 4 -8.30 -21.26 44.57
C LEU A 4 -7.13 -21.17 43.56
N ILE A 5 -7.04 -22.08 42.58
CA ILE A 5 -5.91 -22.13 41.62
C ILE A 5 -6.26 -21.54 40.24
N PHE A 6 -7.51 -21.14 40.00
CA PHE A 6 -7.96 -20.68 38.67
C PHE A 6 -8.02 -19.15 38.49
N LEU A 7 -7.62 -18.36 39.48
CA LEU A 7 -7.83 -16.89 39.51
C LEU A 7 -6.55 -16.05 39.45
N MET A 8 -5.39 -16.68 39.21
CA MET A 8 -4.07 -16.02 39.20
C MET A 8 -3.34 -16.12 37.84
N LEU A 9 -4.04 -16.45 36.75
CA LEU A 9 -3.46 -16.55 35.40
C LEU A 9 -4.15 -15.65 34.36
N SER A 10 -4.76 -14.55 34.79
CA SER A 10 -5.45 -13.60 33.90
C SER A 10 -4.89 -12.17 33.96
N LEU A 11 -3.67 -11.96 34.47
CA LEU A 11 -3.09 -10.63 34.71
C LEU A 11 -1.76 -10.33 33.98
N PHE A 12 -1.49 -10.97 32.84
CA PHE A 12 -0.31 -10.63 32.01
C PHE A 12 -0.60 -10.37 30.52
N PHE A 13 -1.78 -9.83 30.22
CA PHE A 13 -2.00 -9.12 28.94
C PHE A 13 -2.47 -7.70 29.21
N SER A 14 -1.70 -6.96 30.01
CA SER A 14 -1.67 -5.51 29.85
C SER A 14 -0.96 -5.27 28.52
N ALA A 15 -1.73 -5.23 27.42
CA ALA A 15 -1.26 -4.61 26.19
C ALA A 15 -0.87 -3.18 26.60
N CYS A 16 0.44 -2.97 26.76
CA CYS A 16 0.98 -1.64 26.94
C CYS A 16 0.70 -0.92 25.62
N GLU A 17 -0.41 -0.19 25.56
CA GLU A 17 -0.63 0.73 24.44
C GLU A 17 0.57 1.68 24.43
N PRO A 18 1.32 1.77 23.33
CA PRO A 18 2.41 2.72 23.25
C PRO A 18 1.84 4.11 23.45
N ASP A 19 2.49 4.94 24.26
CA ASP A 19 2.07 6.33 24.43
C ASP A 19 2.06 7.04 23.06
N SER A 20 1.13 7.96 22.87
CA SER A 20 0.97 8.77 21.67
C SER A 20 2.27 9.45 21.21
N ALA A 21 3.13 9.84 22.16
CA ALA A 21 4.45 10.41 21.88
C ALA A 21 5.42 9.37 21.26
N ASP A 22 5.41 8.14 21.76
CA ASP A 22 6.23 7.04 21.26
C ASP A 22 5.76 6.61 19.87
N CYS A 23 4.45 6.56 19.64
CA CYS A 23 3.84 6.28 18.34
C CYS A 23 4.33 7.22 17.24
N LYS A 24 4.34 8.54 17.51
CA LYS A 24 4.83 9.54 16.57
C LYS A 24 6.33 9.37 16.31
N SER A 25 7.09 9.04 17.35
CA SER A 25 8.53 8.79 17.25
C SER A 25 8.81 7.59 16.33
N PHE A 26 8.12 6.47 16.53
CA PHE A 26 8.26 5.28 15.68
C PHE A 26 7.95 5.59 14.21
N PHE A 27 6.83 6.24 13.93
CA PHE A 27 6.48 6.57 12.54
C PHE A 27 7.52 7.48 11.87
N LYS A 28 8.02 8.49 12.61
CA LYS A 28 9.05 9.42 12.12
C LYS A 28 10.37 8.70 11.84
N GLU A 29 10.85 7.86 12.75
CA GLU A 29 12.10 7.12 12.58
C GLU A 29 12.00 6.08 11.47
N GLY A 30 10.87 5.38 11.35
CA GLY A 30 10.60 4.46 10.23
C GLY A 30 10.69 5.18 8.89
N SER A 31 10.06 6.35 8.78
CA SER A 31 10.11 7.20 7.58
C SER A 31 11.53 7.72 7.30
N ARG A 32 12.28 8.11 8.33
CA ARG A 32 13.67 8.54 8.18
C ARG A 32 14.55 7.44 7.61
N GLN A 33 14.43 6.21 8.11
CA GLN A 33 15.18 5.07 7.60
C GLN A 33 14.79 4.74 6.15
N LEU A 34 13.50 4.79 5.81
CA LEU A 34 13.06 4.60 4.43
C LEU A 34 13.67 5.65 3.47
N ASN A 35 13.74 6.92 3.90
CA ASN A 35 14.41 7.97 3.13
C ASN A 35 15.91 7.71 2.97
N LEU A 36 16.59 7.23 4.00
CA LEU A 36 18.01 6.83 3.92
C LEU A 36 18.21 5.65 2.96
N TYR A 37 17.28 4.70 2.89
CA TYR A 37 17.31 3.67 1.85
C TYR A 37 17.20 4.30 0.46
N TYR A 38 16.27 5.23 0.22
CA TYR A 38 16.14 5.85 -1.09
C TYR A 38 17.42 6.59 -1.54
N GLN A 39 18.18 7.15 -0.60
CA GLN A 39 19.46 7.83 -0.85
C GLN A 39 20.63 6.86 -1.06
N SER A 40 20.77 5.85 -0.19
CA SER A 40 21.97 5.00 -0.13
C SER A 40 21.82 3.63 -0.80
N LYS A 41 20.57 3.19 -1.03
CA LYS A 41 20.18 1.85 -1.50
C LYS A 41 20.62 0.69 -0.59
N GLN A 42 20.99 0.96 0.66
CA GLN A 42 21.41 -0.09 1.59
C GLN A 42 20.21 -0.75 2.29
N GLU A 43 20.05 -2.06 2.11
CA GLU A 43 18.90 -2.83 2.63
C GLU A 43 18.75 -2.76 4.16
N ARG A 44 19.85 -2.58 4.92
CA ARG A 44 19.80 -2.39 6.38
C ARG A 44 18.87 -1.26 6.84
N HIS A 45 18.67 -0.26 5.98
CA HIS A 45 17.73 0.83 6.25
C HIS A 45 16.28 0.37 6.11
N LEU A 46 15.98 -0.55 5.19
CA LEU A 46 14.67 -1.19 5.09
C LEU A 46 14.37 -2.06 6.31
N ASP A 47 15.36 -2.85 6.76
CA ASP A 47 15.23 -3.67 7.97
C ASP A 47 14.92 -2.81 9.19
N SER A 48 15.68 -1.72 9.36
CA SER A 48 15.47 -0.75 10.44
C SER A 48 14.08 -0.10 10.34
N SER A 49 13.67 0.28 9.13
CA SER A 49 12.35 0.87 8.88
C SER A 49 11.20 -0.09 9.24
N LEU A 50 11.33 -1.38 8.93
CA LEU A 50 10.34 -2.40 9.32
C LEU A 50 10.17 -2.51 10.84
N ILE A 51 11.27 -2.45 11.60
CA ILE A 51 11.19 -2.50 13.07
C ILE A 51 10.34 -1.35 13.60
N TYR A 52 10.57 -0.13 13.11
CA TYR A 52 9.82 1.04 13.53
C TYR A 52 8.35 0.98 13.10
N PHE A 53 8.04 0.59 11.86
CA PHE A 53 6.65 0.50 11.41
C PHE A 53 5.87 -0.64 12.08
N ASN A 54 6.52 -1.75 12.47
CA ASN A 54 5.85 -2.79 13.26
C ASN A 54 5.32 -2.26 14.61
N ASN A 55 6.03 -1.31 15.23
CA ASN A 55 5.57 -0.66 16.45
C ASN A 55 4.48 0.39 16.13
N ALA A 56 4.67 1.20 15.08
CA ALA A 56 3.69 2.22 14.69
C ALA A 56 2.32 1.65 14.26
N ILE A 57 2.26 0.40 13.78
CA ILE A 57 0.99 -0.27 13.44
C ILE A 57 0.09 -0.50 14.67
N GLN A 58 0.66 -0.55 15.88
CA GLN A 58 -0.12 -0.68 17.11
C GLN A 58 -0.81 0.64 17.51
N CYS A 59 -0.51 1.74 16.81
CA CYS A 59 -1.00 3.07 17.13
C CYS A 59 -2.12 3.45 16.16
N ASP A 60 -3.36 3.59 16.63
CA ASP A 60 -4.54 3.84 15.78
C ASP A 60 -4.37 5.04 14.83
N ASN A 61 -3.78 6.14 15.32
CA ASN A 61 -3.54 7.35 14.52
C ASN A 61 -2.56 7.16 13.35
N PHE A 62 -1.71 6.13 13.40
CA PHE A 62 -0.70 5.84 12.38
C PHE A 62 -0.90 4.49 11.69
N LYS A 63 -1.87 3.69 12.15
CA LYS A 63 -2.04 2.28 11.77
C LYS A 63 -2.13 2.08 10.26
N ALA A 64 -3.05 2.79 9.60
CA ALA A 64 -3.24 2.67 8.15
C ALA A 64 -1.98 3.05 7.37
N ALA A 65 -1.37 4.20 7.70
CA ALA A 65 -0.14 4.65 7.05
C ALA A 65 1.03 3.68 7.31
N ALA A 66 1.19 3.18 8.54
CA ALA A 66 2.26 2.26 8.89
C ALA A 66 2.08 0.88 8.21
N ILE A 67 0.83 0.42 8.02
CA ILE A 67 0.51 -0.76 7.22
C ILE A 67 0.98 -0.56 5.77
N GLU A 68 0.62 0.55 5.13
CA GLU A 68 1.03 0.85 3.76
C GLU A 68 2.56 0.91 3.61
N GLN A 69 3.24 1.58 4.54
CA GLN A 69 4.70 1.64 4.53
C GLN A 69 5.33 0.26 4.70
N LYS A 70 4.81 -0.59 5.59
CA LYS A 70 5.30 -1.96 5.76
C LYS A 70 5.11 -2.79 4.49
N ILE A 71 3.97 -2.69 3.81
CA ILE A 71 3.74 -3.37 2.52
C ILE A 71 4.77 -2.89 1.49
N GLY A 72 4.96 -1.57 1.37
CA GLY A 72 5.95 -0.97 0.46
C GLY A 72 7.38 -1.47 0.73
N ILE A 73 7.78 -1.55 2.00
CA ILE A 73 9.12 -2.05 2.35
C ILE A 73 9.28 -3.53 1.98
N LEU A 74 8.28 -4.37 2.24
CA LEU A 74 8.34 -5.78 1.85
C LEU A 74 8.42 -5.95 0.32
N ILE A 75 7.76 -5.06 -0.45
CA ILE A 75 7.90 -5.01 -1.91
C ILE A 75 9.32 -4.60 -2.32
N LEU A 76 9.93 -3.60 -1.66
CA LEU A 76 11.31 -3.16 -1.93
C LEU A 76 12.33 -4.27 -1.64
N LEU A 77 12.10 -5.05 -0.59
CA LEU A 77 12.88 -6.25 -0.25
C LEU A 77 12.59 -7.45 -1.17
N LYS A 78 11.64 -7.32 -2.10
CA LYS A 78 11.14 -8.40 -2.97
C LYS A 78 10.58 -9.61 -2.21
N ASP A 79 10.19 -9.43 -0.95
CA ASP A 79 9.56 -10.48 -0.13
C ASP A 79 8.04 -10.49 -0.34
N PHE A 80 7.64 -10.79 -1.58
CA PHE A 80 6.24 -10.74 -2.01
C PHE A 80 5.37 -11.77 -1.27
N SER A 81 5.96 -12.89 -0.82
CA SER A 81 5.27 -13.91 -0.04
C SER A 81 4.90 -13.37 1.34
N LYS A 82 5.85 -12.78 2.07
CA LYS A 82 5.58 -12.18 3.38
C LYS A 82 4.67 -10.97 3.27
N ALA A 83 4.81 -10.16 2.23
CA ALA A 83 3.87 -9.07 1.94
C ALA A 83 2.44 -9.59 1.75
N SER A 84 2.27 -10.68 0.98
CA SER A 84 0.94 -11.25 0.72
C SER A 84 0.32 -11.78 2.01
N GLN A 85 1.08 -12.54 2.81
CA GLN A 85 0.61 -13.07 4.09
C GLN A 85 0.23 -11.95 5.06
N PHE A 86 1.03 -10.88 5.09
CA PHE A 86 0.72 -9.72 5.91
C PHE A 86 -0.59 -9.05 5.47
N VAL A 87 -0.76 -8.75 4.18
CA VAL A 87 -2.00 -8.15 3.66
C VAL A 87 -3.22 -9.05 3.90
N ASP A 88 -3.07 -10.35 3.70
CA ASP A 88 -4.16 -11.32 3.89
C ASP A 88 -4.66 -11.34 5.35
N SER A 89 -3.72 -11.23 6.31
CA SER A 89 -3.99 -11.19 7.75
C SER A 89 -4.72 -9.93 8.25
N LEU A 90 -4.80 -8.87 7.43
CA LEU A 90 -5.42 -7.61 7.80
C LEU A 90 -6.92 -7.58 7.46
N GLU A 91 -7.74 -7.05 8.35
CA GLU A 91 -9.16 -6.79 8.06
C GLU A 91 -9.31 -5.71 6.98
N SER A 92 -10.32 -5.82 6.10
CA SER A 92 -10.49 -4.88 4.99
C SER A 92 -10.76 -3.43 5.44
N ASN A 93 -11.30 -3.25 6.65
CA ASN A 93 -11.64 -1.94 7.21
C ASN A 93 -10.43 -1.13 7.72
N VAL A 94 -9.23 -1.73 7.79
CA VAL A 94 -8.01 -1.01 8.20
C VAL A 94 -7.44 -0.16 7.05
N PHE A 95 -7.86 -0.44 5.83
CA PHE A 95 -7.44 0.30 4.65
C PHE A 95 -8.37 1.49 4.41
N LEU A 96 -7.79 2.61 3.98
CA LEU A 96 -8.55 3.84 3.72
C LEU A 96 -9.56 3.67 2.58
N LYS A 97 -9.23 2.86 1.57
CA LYS A 97 -10.10 2.58 0.43
C LYS A 97 -10.51 1.10 0.40
N PRO A 98 -11.77 0.81 0.06
CA PRO A 98 -12.29 -0.57 0.11
C PRO A 98 -11.64 -1.51 -0.92
N TYR A 99 -11.02 -0.97 -1.99
CA TYR A 99 -10.33 -1.79 -2.99
C TYR A 99 -8.91 -2.19 -2.58
N THR A 100 -8.31 -1.51 -1.59
CA THR A 100 -6.85 -1.54 -1.38
C THR A 100 -6.33 -2.93 -1.00
N LYS A 101 -7.05 -3.68 -0.16
CA LYS A 101 -6.65 -5.05 0.24
C LYS A 101 -6.53 -5.96 -0.98
N GLU A 102 -7.60 -6.06 -1.76
CA GLU A 102 -7.66 -6.94 -2.94
C GLU A 102 -6.70 -6.49 -4.05
N MET A 103 -6.52 -5.18 -4.21
CA MET A 103 -5.53 -4.60 -5.11
C MET A 103 -4.10 -5.04 -4.72
N TYR A 104 -3.72 -4.90 -3.44
CA TYR A 104 -2.41 -5.34 -2.97
C TYR A 104 -2.22 -6.84 -3.16
N LEU A 105 -3.20 -7.67 -2.81
CA LEU A 105 -3.11 -9.12 -2.99
C LEU A 105 -2.92 -9.50 -4.47
N SER A 106 -3.69 -8.89 -5.37
CA SER A 106 -3.55 -9.09 -6.82
C SER A 106 -2.17 -8.66 -7.30
N MET A 107 -1.71 -7.45 -6.92
CA MET A 107 -0.38 -6.97 -7.30
C MET A 107 0.76 -7.88 -6.81
N LEU A 108 0.70 -8.31 -5.55
CA LEU A 108 1.71 -9.18 -4.94
C LEU A 108 1.69 -10.58 -5.56
N ASN A 109 0.53 -11.11 -5.91
CA ASN A 109 0.41 -12.34 -6.70
C ASN A 109 1.04 -12.18 -8.09
N GLY A 110 0.84 -11.03 -8.72
CA GLY A 110 1.55 -10.67 -9.95
C GLY A 110 3.05 -10.72 -9.78
N TYR A 111 3.60 -10.02 -8.77
CA TYR A 111 5.05 -10.03 -8.53
C TYR A 111 5.60 -11.42 -8.22
N LYS A 112 4.84 -12.29 -7.52
CA LYS A 112 5.20 -13.71 -7.34
C LYS A 112 5.25 -14.47 -8.65
N SER A 113 4.30 -14.26 -9.58
CA SER A 113 4.36 -14.85 -10.92
C SER A 113 5.57 -14.35 -11.71
N ALA A 114 5.82 -13.03 -11.70
CA ALA A 114 6.98 -12.45 -12.37
C ALA A 114 8.32 -13.00 -11.85
N ALA A 115 8.45 -13.16 -10.53
CA ALA A 115 9.63 -13.76 -9.89
C ALA A 115 9.88 -15.21 -10.31
N ARG A 116 8.85 -15.92 -10.81
CA ARG A 116 8.94 -17.29 -11.35
C ARG A 116 9.09 -17.32 -12.87
N GLY A 117 9.22 -16.17 -13.53
CA GLY A 117 9.26 -16.07 -14.99
C GLY A 117 7.90 -16.18 -15.69
N ASP A 118 6.79 -16.19 -14.93
CA ASP A 118 5.44 -16.28 -15.48
C ASP A 118 4.89 -14.89 -15.82
N SER A 119 5.18 -14.43 -17.04
CA SER A 119 4.74 -13.14 -17.55
C SER A 119 3.23 -13.07 -17.83
N VAL A 120 2.60 -14.20 -18.11
CA VAL A 120 1.15 -14.29 -18.36
C VAL A 120 0.40 -14.13 -17.05
N GLY A 121 0.79 -14.87 -16.01
CA GLY A 121 0.23 -14.74 -14.67
C GLY A 121 0.47 -13.36 -14.08
N TYR A 122 1.66 -12.77 -14.31
CA TYR A 122 1.91 -11.38 -13.94
C TYR A 122 0.88 -10.43 -14.54
N ARG A 123 0.72 -10.45 -15.88
CA ARG A 123 -0.23 -9.56 -16.58
C ARG A 123 -1.67 -9.80 -16.14
N MET A 124 -2.07 -11.05 -15.94
CA MET A 124 -3.42 -11.40 -15.49
C MET A 124 -3.72 -10.81 -14.11
N GLN A 125 -2.78 -10.94 -13.17
CA GLN A 125 -2.95 -10.45 -11.80
C GLN A 125 -2.96 -8.91 -11.74
N ILE A 126 -2.10 -8.22 -12.50
CA ILE A 126 -2.13 -6.75 -12.58
C ILE A 126 -3.44 -6.27 -13.23
N LYS A 127 -3.94 -6.94 -14.28
CA LYS A 127 -5.24 -6.63 -14.87
C LYS A 127 -6.39 -6.77 -13.88
N SER A 128 -6.37 -7.81 -13.04
CA SER A 128 -7.36 -7.97 -11.96
C SER A 128 -7.37 -6.77 -11.01
N ALA A 129 -6.19 -6.30 -10.60
CA ALA A 129 -6.06 -5.11 -9.77
C ALA A 129 -6.61 -3.84 -10.45
N VAL A 130 -6.30 -3.65 -11.75
CA VAL A 130 -6.83 -2.55 -12.56
C VAL A 130 -8.37 -2.57 -12.62
N GLN A 131 -8.98 -3.73 -12.84
CA GLN A 131 -10.44 -3.87 -12.91
C GLN A 131 -11.14 -3.51 -11.60
N LEU A 132 -10.52 -3.81 -10.45
CA LEU A 132 -11.05 -3.43 -9.13
C LEU A 132 -11.10 -1.91 -8.97
N LEU A 133 -10.04 -1.21 -9.41
CA LEU A 133 -9.96 0.24 -9.39
C LEU A 133 -10.95 0.89 -10.37
N GLU A 134 -11.02 0.41 -11.60
CA GLU A 134 -11.99 0.89 -12.60
C GLU A 134 -13.42 0.75 -12.10
N LYS A 135 -13.75 -0.39 -11.46
CA LYS A 135 -15.05 -0.61 -10.84
C LYS A 135 -15.31 0.38 -9.71
N PHE A 136 -14.34 0.60 -8.82
CA PHE A 136 -14.45 1.57 -7.73
C PHE A 136 -14.70 2.99 -8.26
N ILE A 137 -13.91 3.45 -9.22
CA ILE A 137 -14.03 4.77 -9.83
C ILE A 137 -15.40 4.94 -10.52
N LYS A 138 -15.85 3.93 -11.27
CA LYS A 138 -17.13 3.96 -11.98
C LYS A 138 -18.33 4.02 -11.04
N LEU A 139 -18.24 3.37 -9.88
CA LEU A 139 -19.28 3.35 -8.86
C LEU A 139 -19.22 4.54 -7.89
N SER A 140 -18.24 5.43 -8.04
CA SER A 140 -18.15 6.64 -7.21
C SER A 140 -19.42 7.49 -7.34
N PRO A 141 -20.09 7.83 -6.22
CA PRO A 141 -21.35 8.57 -6.25
C PRO A 141 -21.19 10.00 -6.77
N ASP A 142 -20.01 10.60 -6.57
CA ASP A 142 -19.70 11.93 -7.08
C ASP A 142 -18.83 11.83 -8.34
N LYS A 143 -19.50 11.69 -9.48
CA LYS A 143 -18.83 11.62 -10.80
C LYS A 143 -18.08 12.90 -11.18
N LYS A 144 -18.26 14.00 -10.44
CA LYS A 144 -17.55 15.27 -10.68
C LYS A 144 -16.29 15.40 -9.84
N LYS A 145 -16.11 14.54 -8.83
CA LYS A 145 -14.94 14.58 -7.96
C LYS A 145 -14.00 13.43 -8.28
N VAL A 146 -12.77 13.78 -8.62
CA VAL A 146 -11.70 12.80 -8.84
C VAL A 146 -11.24 12.25 -7.50
N ASP A 147 -11.26 10.93 -7.35
CA ASP A 147 -10.54 10.25 -6.27
C ASP A 147 -9.08 10.10 -6.69
N GLN A 148 -8.27 11.12 -6.36
CA GLN A 148 -6.87 11.19 -6.79
C GLN A 148 -6.05 9.96 -6.37
N GLN A 149 -6.34 9.38 -5.20
CA GLN A 149 -5.67 8.14 -4.78
C GLN A 149 -6.01 6.97 -5.70
N ALA A 150 -7.30 6.77 -6.02
CA ALA A 150 -7.71 5.68 -6.92
C ALA A 150 -7.13 5.84 -8.33
N TYR A 151 -7.07 7.06 -8.85
CA TYR A 151 -6.43 7.31 -10.14
C TYR A 151 -4.91 7.16 -10.08
N TYR A 152 -4.25 7.57 -9.00
CA TYR A 152 -2.82 7.33 -8.81
C TYR A 152 -2.51 5.83 -8.84
N ASP A 153 -3.26 5.03 -8.07
CA ASP A 153 -3.10 3.57 -8.00
C ASP A 153 -3.40 2.91 -9.36
N LEU A 154 -4.42 3.42 -10.08
CA LEU A 154 -4.75 2.96 -11.43
C LEU A 154 -3.59 3.20 -12.38
N PHE A 155 -3.06 4.42 -12.44
CA PHE A 155 -1.95 4.78 -13.31
C PHE A 155 -0.65 4.04 -12.94
N PHE A 156 -0.41 3.84 -11.65
CA PHE A 156 0.71 3.04 -11.18
C PHE A 156 0.62 1.60 -11.71
N LEU A 157 -0.54 0.94 -11.63
CA LEU A 157 -0.71 -0.44 -12.11
C LEU A 157 -0.74 -0.54 -13.63
N THR A 158 -1.41 0.38 -14.33
CA THR A 158 -1.46 0.37 -15.80
C THR A 158 -0.07 0.60 -16.40
N SER A 159 0.78 1.43 -15.77
CA SER A 159 2.19 1.62 -16.16
C SER A 159 3.01 0.32 -16.21
N LYS A 160 2.55 -0.73 -15.52
CA LYS A 160 3.24 -2.01 -15.48
C LYS A 160 2.91 -2.94 -16.65
N ILE A 161 1.78 -2.72 -17.33
CA ILE A 161 1.26 -3.68 -18.32
C ILE A 161 0.86 -3.07 -19.66
N TYR A 162 0.61 -1.76 -19.71
CA TYR A 162 0.25 -1.05 -20.94
C TYR A 162 1.41 -0.21 -21.49
N PRO A 163 1.45 0.01 -22.82
CA PRO A 163 2.38 0.93 -23.44
C PRO A 163 2.24 2.36 -22.89
N LYS A 164 3.38 3.04 -22.72
CA LYS A 164 3.48 4.43 -22.27
C LYS A 164 2.52 5.38 -23.01
N LEU A 165 2.44 5.27 -24.35
CA LEU A 165 1.59 6.13 -25.17
C LEU A 165 0.10 5.96 -24.86
N GLU A 166 -0.36 4.73 -24.60
CA GLU A 166 -1.76 4.48 -24.24
C GLU A 166 -2.12 5.17 -22.92
N ILE A 167 -1.22 5.12 -21.95
CA ILE A 167 -1.47 5.71 -20.64
C ILE A 167 -1.38 7.24 -20.67
N GLN A 168 -0.46 7.80 -21.48
CA GLN A 168 -0.38 9.25 -21.71
C GLN A 168 -1.66 9.79 -22.37
N ASN A 169 -2.17 9.09 -23.39
CA ASN A 169 -3.43 9.47 -24.05
C ASN A 169 -4.61 9.41 -23.08
N GLU A 170 -4.63 8.43 -22.17
CA GLU A 170 -5.67 8.33 -21.15
C GLU A 170 -5.59 9.47 -20.12
N ALA A 171 -4.39 9.86 -19.67
CA ALA A 171 -4.21 11.03 -18.81
C ALA A 171 -4.72 12.31 -19.49
N ASP A 172 -4.38 12.53 -20.77
CA ASP A 172 -4.83 13.72 -21.51
C ASP A 172 -6.35 13.74 -21.67
N ARG A 173 -6.96 12.59 -21.94
CA ARG A 173 -8.43 12.44 -22.00
C ARG A 173 -9.06 12.79 -20.65
N LEU A 174 -8.52 12.29 -19.55
CA LEU A 174 -9.04 12.54 -18.19
C LEU A 174 -8.86 14.00 -17.77
N ALA A 175 -7.74 14.65 -18.11
CA ALA A 175 -7.54 16.08 -17.87
C ALA A 175 -8.59 16.94 -18.60
N GLY A 176 -8.99 16.55 -19.82
CA GLY A 176 -10.09 17.18 -20.54
C GLY A 176 -11.48 16.94 -19.93
N LEU A 177 -11.71 15.75 -19.37
CA LEU A 177 -12.97 15.40 -18.70
C LEU A 177 -13.13 16.02 -17.32
N TYR A 178 -12.01 16.26 -16.63
CA TYR A 178 -11.96 16.80 -15.27
C TYR A 178 -11.07 18.05 -15.22
N PRO A 179 -11.51 19.19 -15.77
CA PRO A 179 -10.67 20.39 -15.85
C PRO A 179 -10.16 20.90 -14.50
N SER A 180 -10.90 20.69 -13.40
CA SER A 180 -10.48 21.05 -12.04
C SER A 180 -9.28 20.25 -11.53
N ASP A 181 -9.05 19.07 -12.10
CA ASP A 181 -8.02 18.12 -11.68
C ASP A 181 -7.00 17.89 -12.81
N ALA A 182 -7.00 18.75 -13.84
CA ALA A 182 -6.09 18.63 -14.98
C ALA A 182 -4.62 18.61 -14.54
N ASP A 183 -4.22 19.45 -13.57
CA ASP A 183 -2.86 19.48 -13.03
C ASP A 183 -2.45 18.16 -12.36
N PHE A 184 -3.40 17.48 -11.71
CA PHE A 184 -3.17 16.16 -11.14
C PHE A 184 -2.89 15.14 -12.24
N PHE A 185 -3.73 15.05 -13.27
CA PHE A 185 -3.52 14.12 -14.39
C PHE A 185 -2.24 14.43 -15.19
N ASN A 186 -1.91 15.71 -15.37
CA ASN A 186 -0.64 16.14 -15.96
C ASN A 186 0.56 15.71 -15.10
N SER A 187 0.45 15.81 -13.76
CA SER A 187 1.51 15.36 -12.84
C SER A 187 1.72 13.84 -12.86
N LEU A 188 0.65 13.06 -13.07
CA LEU A 188 0.76 11.60 -13.27
C LEU A 188 1.60 11.29 -14.52
N LYS A 189 1.51 12.12 -15.58
CA LYS A 189 2.32 11.93 -16.78
C LYS A 189 3.80 12.05 -16.47
N ASN A 190 4.19 13.07 -15.74
CA ASN A 190 5.59 13.32 -15.40
C ASN A 190 6.13 12.22 -14.47
N THR A 191 5.29 11.78 -13.53
CA THR A 191 5.67 10.76 -12.53
C THR A 191 5.99 9.40 -13.16
N PHE A 192 5.16 8.95 -14.10
CA PHE A 192 5.28 7.60 -14.64
C PHE A 192 5.93 7.54 -16.03
N PHE A 193 6.04 8.67 -16.73
CA PHE A 193 6.35 8.67 -18.17
C PHE A 193 7.43 9.67 -18.60
N GLU A 194 8.03 10.50 -17.73
CA GLU A 194 9.10 11.43 -18.14
C GLU A 194 10.53 11.02 -17.76
N ASN A 195 10.73 9.82 -17.21
CA ASN A 195 12.06 9.23 -16.95
C ASN A 195 12.30 7.95 -17.75
#